data_AF-A0A932FJ94-F1
#
_entry.id   AF-A0A932FJ94-F1
#
_cell.length_a   1.000
_cell.length_b   1.000
_cell.length_c   1.000
_cell.angle_alpha   90.00
_cell.angle_beta   90.00
_cell.angle_gamma   90.00
#
_symmetry.space_group_name_H-M   'P 1'
#
loop_
_entity.id
_entity.type
_entity.pdbx_description
1 polymer ?
#
loop_
_entity_poly.entity_id
_entity_poly.type
_entity_poly.pdbx_seq_one_letter_code
_entity_poly.pdbx_strand_id
1 'polypeptide(L)' 'MHTSGPEVRPTYTAAYDTVAERDYLACHEFGHTLGLRHSGDAASCLFPNSATSGVLTSNEIVELNAHYEIPQ' A
#
# COMPACT_ATOMS: atom_id res chain seq x y z
N MET A 1 8.31 34.86 23.82
CA MET A 1 9.03 33.66 24.27
C MET A 1 7.97 32.58 24.50
N HIS A 2 7.65 31.80 23.46
CA HIS A 2 6.62 30.77 23.53
C HIS A 2 7.33 29.49 23.97
N THR A 3 7.03 29.02 25.18
CA THR A 3 7.59 27.78 25.73
C THR A 3 7.00 26.61 24.95
N SER A 4 7.83 25.96 24.15
CA SER A 4 7.54 24.66 23.55
C SER A 4 7.33 23.64 24.67
N GLY A 5 6.06 23.33 24.97
CA GLY A 5 5.71 22.10 25.67
C GLY A 5 6.18 20.89 24.85
N PRO A 6 6.29 19.69 25.44
CA PRO A 6 6.65 18.51 24.68
C PRO A 6 5.66 18.34 23.54
N GLU A 7 6.16 18.42 22.31
CA GLU A 7 5.40 18.08 21.12
C GLU A 7 5.04 16.61 21.24
N VAL A 8 3.80 16.33 21.66
CA VAL A 8 3.23 14.99 21.54
C VAL A 8 2.99 14.79 20.06
N ARG A 9 4.06 14.45 19.34
CA ARG A 9 3.97 13.88 18.00
C ARG A 9 3.13 12.63 18.17
N PRO A 10 1.94 12.51 17.57
CA PRO A 10 1.24 11.24 17.56
C PRO A 10 2.21 10.25 16.94
N THR A 11 2.77 9.37 17.77
CA THR A 11 3.62 8.31 17.27
C THR A 11 2.66 7.39 16.55
N TYR A 12 2.74 7.34 15.23
CA TYR A 12 2.03 6.37 14.37
C TYR A 12 2.46 4.91 14.66
N THR A 13 3.02 4.63 15.85
CA THR A 13 3.74 3.42 16.23
C THR A 13 2.82 2.29 16.66
N ALA A 14 1.89 1.92 15.79
CA ALA A 14 1.21 0.62 15.88
C ALA A 14 0.74 0.07 14.53
N ALA A 15 0.83 0.84 13.44
CA ALA A 15 0.49 0.37 12.11
C ALA A 15 1.65 0.70 11.15
N TYR A 16 2.11 -0.29 10.40
CA TYR A 16 3.19 -0.15 9.40
C TYR A 16 4.63 -0.04 9.93
N ASP A 17 4.91 -0.61 11.10
CA ASP A 17 6.24 -0.56 11.74
C ASP A 17 7.20 -1.64 11.22
N THR A 18 6.69 -2.75 10.72
CA THR A 18 7.51 -3.83 10.15
C THR A 18 7.87 -3.56 8.69
N VAL A 19 8.94 -4.20 8.19
CA VAL A 19 9.31 -4.14 6.76
C VAL A 19 8.16 -4.64 5.90
N ALA A 20 7.52 -5.74 6.30
CA ALA A 20 6.42 -6.34 5.54
C ALA A 20 5.23 -5.38 5.40
N GLU A 21 4.82 -4.72 6.47
CA GLU A 21 3.71 -3.76 6.38
C GLU A 21 4.07 -2.52 5.53
N ARG A 22 5.32 -2.08 5.54
CA ARG A 22 5.78 -1.01 4.63
C ARG A 22 5.77 -1.47 3.18
N ASP A 23 6.12 -2.72 2.90
CA ASP A 23 6.03 -3.28 1.55
C ASP A 23 4.57 -3.35 1.08
N TYR A 24 3.63 -3.69 1.98
CA TYR A 24 2.20 -3.73 1.68
C TYR A 24 1.69 -2.33 1.30
N LEU A 25 2.00 -1.34 2.14
CA LEU A 25 1.63 0.04 1.91
C LEU A 25 2.26 0.59 0.63
N ALA A 26 3.56 0.35 0.40
CA ALA A 26 4.23 0.80 -0.81
C ALA A 26 3.59 0.19 -2.07
N CYS A 27 3.31 -1.12 -2.07
CA CYS A 27 2.63 -1.79 -3.17
C CYS A 27 1.23 -1.20 -3.41
N HIS A 28 0.46 -0.98 -2.33
CA HIS A 28 -0.88 -0.40 -2.39
C HIS A 28 -0.91 0.98 -3.05
N GLU A 29 -0.08 1.89 -2.53
CA GLU A 29 -0.08 3.29 -2.97
C GLU A 29 0.54 3.46 -4.36
N PHE A 30 1.55 2.66 -4.70
CA PHE A 30 2.05 2.63 -6.08
C PHE A 30 1.05 2.05 -7.05
N GLY A 31 0.28 1.02 -6.66
CA GLY A 31 -0.81 0.49 -7.48
C GLY A 31 -1.84 1.57 -7.83
N HIS A 32 -2.24 2.41 -6.87
CA HIS A 32 -3.13 3.56 -7.13
C HIS A 32 -2.50 4.62 -8.02
N THR A 33 -1.21 4.91 -7.83
CA THR A 33 -0.46 5.83 -8.70
C THR A 33 -0.45 5.35 -10.15
N LEU A 34 -0.46 4.02 -10.35
CA LEU A 34 -0.51 3.35 -11.65
C LEU A 34 -1.94 3.08 -12.17
N GLY A 35 -2.97 3.53 -11.46
CA GLY A 35 -4.37 3.45 -11.92
C GLY A 35 -5.15 2.21 -11.46
N LEU A 36 -4.56 1.32 -10.67
CA LEU A 36 -5.27 0.17 -10.10
C LEU A 36 -6.20 0.60 -8.96
N ARG A 37 -7.27 -0.16 -8.74
CA ARG A 37 -8.29 0.11 -7.71
C ARG A 37 -8.23 -0.93 -6.60
N HIS A 38 -8.91 -0.63 -5.49
CA HIS A 38 -9.00 -1.57 -4.38
C HIS A 38 -9.47 -2.96 -4.82
N SER A 39 -8.83 -3.96 -4.26
CA SER A 39 -9.19 -5.37 -4.43
C SER A 39 -10.11 -5.82 -3.30
N GLY A 40 -11.00 -6.76 -3.60
CA GLY A 40 -11.76 -7.49 -2.58
C GLY A 40 -10.99 -8.68 -1.99
N ASP A 41 -9.83 -9.01 -2.54
CA ASP A 41 -9.00 -10.15 -2.15
C ASP A 41 -7.95 -9.72 -1.11
N ALA A 42 -7.99 -10.30 0.09
CA ALA A 42 -7.03 -10.01 1.16
C ALA A 42 -5.59 -10.44 0.83
N ALA A 43 -5.42 -11.33 -0.15
CA ALA A 43 -4.12 -11.71 -0.68
C ALA A 43 -3.53 -10.68 -1.66
N SER A 44 -4.30 -9.68 -2.08
CA SER A 44 -3.80 -8.56 -2.87
C SER A 44 -3.24 -7.46 -1.98
N CYS A 45 -2.13 -6.84 -2.40
CA CYS A 45 -1.67 -5.60 -1.78
C CYS A 45 -2.65 -4.41 -1.98
N LEU A 46 -3.60 -4.53 -2.92
CA LEU A 46 -4.67 -3.54 -3.14
C LEU A 46 -5.87 -3.75 -2.22
N PHE A 47 -5.84 -4.72 -1.31
CA PHE A 47 -6.90 -4.86 -0.30
C PHE A 47 -6.95 -3.60 0.58
N PRO A 48 -8.12 -2.95 0.77
CA PRO A 48 -8.23 -1.65 1.43
C PRO A 48 -7.94 -1.65 2.93
N ASN A 49 -7.83 -2.83 3.55
CA ASN A 49 -7.54 -2.97 4.97
C ASN A 49 -6.12 -3.53 5.15
N SER A 50 -5.91 -4.41 6.13
CA SER A 50 -4.62 -5.09 6.33
C SER A 50 -4.46 -6.21 5.30
N ALA A 51 -3.82 -5.90 4.17
CA ALA A 51 -3.37 -6.92 3.21
C ALA A 51 -2.45 -7.94 3.92
N THR A 52 -2.54 -9.20 3.53
CA THR A 52 -1.66 -10.26 4.06
C THR A 52 -0.43 -10.48 3.16
N SER A 53 -0.27 -9.64 2.13
CA SER A 53 0.72 -9.79 1.07
C SER A 53 1.12 -8.43 0.48
N GLY A 54 2.38 -8.31 0.07
CA GLY A 54 2.94 -7.11 -0.57
C GLY A 54 3.01 -7.20 -2.08
N VAL A 55 2.18 -8.04 -2.69
CA VAL A 55 2.19 -8.28 -4.13
C VAL A 55 0.81 -8.10 -4.74
N LEU A 56 0.78 -7.79 -6.03
CA LEU A 56 -0.41 -7.87 -6.86
C LEU A 56 -0.79 -9.32 -7.11
N THR A 57 -2.09 -9.59 -7.21
CA THR A 57 -2.59 -10.86 -7.72
C THR A 57 -2.31 -11.00 -9.22
N SER A 58 -2.40 -12.22 -9.75
CA SER A 58 -2.20 -12.44 -11.18
C SER A 58 -3.16 -11.64 -12.06
N ASN A 59 -4.41 -11.44 -11.62
CA ASN A 59 -5.39 -10.64 -12.36
C ASN A 59 -5.00 -9.15 -12.41
N GLU A 60 -4.50 -8.61 -11.31
CA GLU A 60 -4.05 -7.21 -11.22
C GLU A 60 -2.77 -6.96 -12.02
N ILE A 61 -1.88 -7.95 -12.10
CA ILE A 61 -0.72 -7.89 -12.99
C ILE A 61 -1.16 -7.83 -14.45
N VAL A 62 -2.14 -8.66 -14.85
CA VAL A 62 -2.69 -8.63 -16.21
C VAL A 62 -3.37 -7.29 -16.50
N GLU A 63 -4.15 -6.76 -15.56
CA GLU A 63 -4.79 -5.44 -15.69
C GLU A 63 -3.75 -4.32 -15.86
N LEU A 64 -2.73 -4.30 -14.99
CA LEU A 64 -1.65 -3.31 -15.05
C LEU A 64 -0.89 -3.39 -16.37
N ASN A 65 -0.53 -4.60 -16.80
CA ASN A 65 0.18 -4.79 -18.06
C ASN A 65 -0.67 -4.38 -19.26
N ALA A 66 -1.97 -4.68 -19.25
CA ALA A 66 -2.90 -4.22 -20.28
C ALA A 66 -3.03 -2.69 -20.30
N HIS A 67 -2.99 -2.04 -19.13
CA HIS A 67 -3.06 -0.58 -19.02
C HIS A 67 -1.84 0.12 -19.62
N TYR A 68 -0.66 -0.49 -19.49
CA TYR A 68 0.62 0.07 -19.95
C TYR A 68 1.18 -0.60 -21.20
N GLU A 69 0.38 -1.41 -21.89
CA GLU A 69 0.76 -2.10 -23.13
C GLU A 69 2.04 -2.95 -23.00
N ILE A 70 2.27 -3.51 -21.82
CA ILE A 70 3.45 -4.34 -21.53
C ILE A 70 3.21 -5.75 -22.12
N PRO A 71 4.08 -6.23 -23.03
CA PRO A 71 3.96 -7.59 -23.57
C PRO A 71 3.96 -8.64 -22.45
N GLN A 72 3.04 -9.61 -22.53
CA GLN A 72 2.98 -10.76 -21.59
C GLN A 72 4.02 -11.83 -21.91
#